data_AF-A0A933I208-F1
#
_entry.id   AF-A0A933I208-F1
#
_cell.length_a   1.000
_cell.length_b   1.000
_cell.length_c   1.000
_cell.angle_alpha   90.00
_cell.angle_beta   90.00
_cell.angle_gamma   90.00
#
_symmetry.space_group_name_H-M   'P 1'
#
loop_
_entity.id
_entity.type
_entity.pdbx_description
1 polymer ?
#
loop_
_entity_poly.entity_id
_entity_poly.type
_entity_poly.pdbx_seq_one_letter_code
_entity_poly.pdbx_strand_id
1 'polypeptide(L)'
;MDSDSRLHELYLGDQKDREQVYHSKARVDDLAARDKLRRDLVHEMMSQGAVKTPVDLYHAAVVLQHGSEPKDFLAAHRLAVLSAVGGHRPARWLLAASLDRFLMSAGLAQAYGTQFEFDEGENKYRLKLPIEDGSVMPTEKGMLDVPSVAERLDQLNSRIRDERHG
;
A
#
# COMPACT_ATOMS: atom_id res chain seq x y z
N MET A 1 3.93 -26.54 -9.43
CA MET A 1 3.29 -25.72 -8.39
C MET A 1 2.62 -24.58 -9.14
N ASP A 2 1.31 -24.41 -8.99
CA ASP A 2 0.56 -23.42 -9.76
C ASP A 2 1.04 -22.01 -9.38
N SER A 3 1.30 -21.14 -10.36
CA SER A 3 1.86 -19.81 -10.07
C SER A 3 0.90 -18.94 -9.26
N ASP A 4 -0.40 -19.19 -9.39
CA ASP A 4 -1.47 -18.56 -8.60
C ASP A 4 -1.26 -18.81 -7.10
N SER A 5 -0.89 -20.04 -6.70
CA SER A 5 -0.66 -20.37 -5.29
C SER A 5 0.56 -19.64 -4.71
N ARG A 6 1.62 -19.47 -5.50
CA ARG A 6 2.86 -18.86 -5.03
C ARG A 6 2.74 -17.35 -4.83
N LEU A 7 2.11 -16.63 -5.75
CA LEU A 7 1.93 -15.19 -5.59
C LEU A 7 1.02 -14.87 -4.41
N HIS A 8 -0.05 -15.67 -4.24
CA HIS A 8 -0.93 -15.55 -3.09
C HIS A 8 -0.19 -15.79 -1.77
N GLU A 9 0.70 -16.78 -1.68
CA GLU A 9 1.56 -16.98 -0.49
C GLU A 9 2.42 -15.76 -0.15
N LEU A 10 3.04 -15.12 -1.17
CA LEU A 10 3.85 -13.91 -0.95
C LEU A 10 3.00 -12.77 -0.42
N TYR A 11 1.80 -12.58 -0.99
CA TYR A 11 0.82 -11.61 -0.52
C TYR A 11 0.39 -11.89 0.93
N LEU A 12 0.02 -13.13 1.26
CA LEU A 12 -0.39 -13.48 2.63
C LEU A 12 0.75 -13.24 3.64
N GLY A 13 1.98 -13.57 3.26
CA GLY A 13 3.15 -13.27 4.08
C GLY A 13 3.36 -11.78 4.30
N ASP A 14 3.17 -10.96 3.26
CA ASP A 14 3.22 -9.50 3.36
C ASP A 14 2.14 -8.98 4.31
N GLN A 15 0.89 -9.41 4.17
CA GLN A 15 -0.21 -8.94 5.01
C GLN A 15 -0.03 -9.32 6.48
N LYS A 16 0.41 -10.56 6.76
CA LYS A 16 0.74 -11.00 8.12
C LYS A 16 1.83 -10.15 8.78
N ASP A 17 2.73 -9.60 7.99
CA ASP A 17 3.74 -8.68 8.51
C ASP A 17 3.16 -7.32 8.86
N ARG A 18 2.09 -6.87 8.21
CA ARG A 18 1.40 -5.59 8.50
C ARG A 18 0.47 -5.66 9.71
N GLU A 19 0.19 -6.85 10.21
CA GLU A 19 -0.57 -7.07 11.46
C GLU A 19 0.28 -6.83 12.72
N GLN A 20 1.60 -6.72 12.57
CA GLN A 20 2.55 -6.60 13.68
C GLN A 20 3.02 -5.15 13.86
N VAL A 21 3.28 -4.78 15.11
CA VAL A 21 3.99 -3.55 15.47
C VAL A 21 5.47 -3.85 15.68
N TYR A 22 6.34 -3.06 15.05
CA TYR A 22 7.79 -3.26 15.09
C TYR A 22 8.46 -2.22 15.99
N HIS A 23 8.75 -2.59 17.23
CA HIS A 23 9.28 -1.67 18.25
C HIS A 23 10.82 -1.51 18.25
N SER A 24 11.54 -2.18 17.35
CA SER A 24 13.01 -2.10 17.30
C SER A 24 13.54 -1.99 15.88
N LYS A 25 14.67 -1.30 15.73
CA LYS A 25 15.36 -1.14 14.44
C LYS A 25 15.67 -2.48 13.78
N ALA A 26 16.15 -3.46 14.56
CA ALA A 26 16.45 -4.80 14.04
C ALA A 26 15.20 -5.46 13.43
N ARG A 27 14.05 -5.36 14.10
CA ARG A 27 12.79 -5.94 13.63
C ARG A 27 12.26 -5.20 12.38
N VAL A 28 12.47 -3.90 12.28
CA VAL A 28 12.19 -3.11 11.07
C VAL A 28 13.09 -3.52 9.92
N ASP A 29 14.38 -3.79 10.17
CA ASP A 29 15.32 -4.26 9.15
C ASP A 29 14.97 -5.67 8.65
N ASP A 30 14.55 -6.56 9.54
CA ASP A 30 14.04 -7.89 9.18
C ASP A 30 12.79 -7.80 8.29
N LEU A 31 11.91 -6.83 8.55
CA LEU A 31 10.77 -6.56 7.68
C LEU A 31 11.22 -6.08 6.30
N ALA A 32 12.12 -5.10 6.24
CA ALA A 32 12.64 -4.57 4.99
C ALA A 32 13.33 -5.66 4.14
N ALA A 33 14.07 -6.58 4.77
CA ALA A 33 14.70 -7.72 4.11
C ALA A 33 13.66 -8.68 3.50
N ARG A 34 12.59 -9.00 4.24
CA ARG A 34 11.49 -9.85 3.74
C ARG A 34 10.71 -9.17 2.62
N ASP A 35 10.45 -7.88 2.74
CA ASP A 35 9.80 -7.09 1.70
C ASP A 35 10.62 -7.08 0.42
N LYS A 36 11.94 -6.89 0.52
CA LYS A 36 12.84 -6.98 -0.63
C LYS A 36 12.77 -8.35 -1.30
N LEU A 37 12.86 -9.44 -0.53
CA LEU A 37 12.78 -10.80 -1.06
C LEU A 37 11.46 -11.04 -1.82
N ARG A 38 10.33 -10.60 -1.26
CA ARG A 38 9.03 -10.74 -1.93
C ARG A 38 8.98 -9.95 -3.23
N ARG A 39 9.51 -8.73 -3.27
CA ARG A 39 9.57 -7.91 -4.51
C ARG A 39 10.42 -8.58 -5.58
N ASP A 40 11.59 -9.11 -5.23
CA ASP A 40 12.46 -9.82 -6.17
C ASP A 40 11.73 -11.02 -6.80
N LEU A 41 11.02 -11.81 -5.98
CA LEU A 41 10.20 -12.95 -6.45
C LEU A 41 9.01 -12.51 -7.31
N VAL A 42 8.31 -11.43 -6.94
CA VAL A 42 7.21 -10.89 -7.76
C VAL A 42 7.72 -10.43 -9.13
N HIS A 43 8.88 -9.77 -9.19
CA HIS A 43 9.49 -9.37 -10.46
C HIS A 43 9.86 -10.58 -11.33
N GLU A 44 10.39 -11.65 -10.74
CA GLU A 44 10.65 -12.91 -11.45
C GLU A 44 9.35 -13.48 -12.04
N MET A 45 8.30 -13.59 -11.22
CA MET A 45 6.99 -14.09 -11.66
C MET A 45 6.38 -13.22 -12.78
N MET A 46 6.51 -11.89 -12.69
CA MET A 46 6.09 -10.98 -13.76
C MET A 46 6.86 -11.25 -15.06
N SER A 47 8.17 -11.45 -14.99
CA SER A 47 9.01 -11.73 -16.18
C SER A 47 8.68 -13.07 -16.85
N GLN A 48 8.19 -14.03 -16.08
CA GLN A 48 7.76 -15.35 -16.55
C GLN A 48 6.31 -15.36 -17.07
N GLY A 49 5.61 -14.22 -17.04
CA GLY A 49 4.20 -14.12 -17.45
C GLY A 49 3.25 -14.83 -16.49
N ALA A 50 3.64 -14.99 -15.22
CA ALA A 50 2.89 -15.73 -14.22
C ALA A 50 1.81 -14.89 -13.51
N VAL A 51 1.86 -13.55 -13.62
CA VAL A 51 0.86 -12.60 -13.11
C VAL A 51 -0.17 -12.34 -14.22
N LYS A 52 -1.37 -12.93 -14.13
CA LYS A 52 -2.31 -13.00 -15.27
C LYS A 52 -3.68 -12.42 -14.98
N THR A 53 -4.20 -12.67 -13.78
CA THR A 53 -5.57 -12.30 -13.41
C THR A 53 -5.61 -10.94 -12.72
N PRO A 54 -6.77 -10.28 -12.64
CA PRO A 54 -6.94 -9.10 -11.80
C PRO A 54 -6.51 -9.34 -10.34
N VAL A 55 -6.76 -10.54 -9.80
CA VAL A 55 -6.34 -10.90 -8.45
C VAL A 55 -4.81 -11.01 -8.33
N ASP A 56 -4.13 -11.60 -9.32
CA ASP A 56 -2.66 -11.64 -9.36
C ASP A 56 -2.07 -10.24 -9.41
N LEU A 57 -2.62 -9.38 -10.28
CA LEU A 57 -2.20 -8.00 -10.42
C LEU A 57 -2.32 -7.24 -9.10
N TYR A 58 -3.43 -7.45 -8.37
CA TYR A 58 -3.61 -6.90 -7.03
C TYR A 58 -2.56 -7.42 -6.03
N HIS A 59 -2.37 -8.73 -5.93
CA HIS A 59 -1.39 -9.31 -5.02
C HIS A 59 0.03 -8.80 -5.28
N ALA A 60 0.44 -8.78 -6.54
CA ALA A 60 1.72 -8.21 -6.95
C ALA A 60 1.81 -6.72 -6.62
N ALA A 61 0.76 -5.93 -6.88
CA ALA A 61 0.72 -4.52 -6.55
C ALA A 61 0.88 -4.25 -5.04
N VAL A 62 0.25 -5.05 -4.19
CA VAL A 62 0.39 -4.92 -2.72
C VAL A 62 1.82 -5.17 -2.28
N VAL A 63 2.48 -6.20 -2.80
CA VAL A 63 3.88 -6.49 -2.47
C VAL A 63 4.80 -5.36 -2.95
N LEU A 64 4.62 -4.86 -4.18
CA LEU A 64 5.45 -3.80 -4.73
C LEU A 64 5.20 -2.44 -4.05
N GLN A 65 3.99 -2.18 -3.53
CA GLN A 65 3.68 -0.97 -2.77
C GLN A 65 4.60 -0.80 -1.54
N HIS A 66 5.07 -1.91 -0.95
CA HIS A 66 5.98 -1.90 0.18
C HIS A 66 7.46 -1.87 -0.25
N GLY A 67 7.71 -1.35 -1.45
CA GLY A 67 9.02 -0.98 -1.95
C GLY A 67 9.62 0.24 -1.26
N SER A 68 10.81 0.60 -1.71
CA SER A 68 11.58 1.73 -1.16
C SER A 68 11.99 2.73 -2.23
N GLU A 69 11.73 2.44 -3.51
CA GLU A 69 12.14 3.27 -4.64
C GLU A 69 10.93 3.72 -5.47
N PRO A 70 10.99 4.90 -6.13
CA PRO A 70 9.89 5.39 -6.97
C PRO A 70 9.40 4.37 -8.01
N LYS A 71 10.31 3.55 -8.56
CA LYS A 71 9.98 2.52 -9.55
C LYS A 71 9.05 1.42 -8.98
N ASP A 72 9.19 1.11 -7.68
CA ASP A 72 8.37 0.10 -7.00
C ASP A 72 6.93 0.60 -6.88
N PHE A 73 6.76 1.86 -6.44
CA PHE A 73 5.45 2.49 -6.31
C PHE A 73 4.76 2.69 -7.65
N LEU A 74 5.52 3.07 -8.69
CA LEU A 74 4.97 3.20 -10.05
C LEU A 74 4.53 1.84 -10.61
N ALA A 75 5.30 0.79 -10.37
CA ALA A 75 4.91 -0.58 -10.75
C ALA A 75 3.65 -1.01 -9.99
N ALA A 76 3.59 -0.80 -8.67
CA ALA A 76 2.40 -1.07 -7.86
C ALA A 76 1.17 -0.33 -8.40
N HIS A 77 1.30 0.95 -8.75
CA HIS A 77 0.23 1.75 -9.33
C HIS A 77 -0.27 1.18 -10.65
N ARG A 78 0.63 0.88 -11.60
CA ARG A 78 0.24 0.30 -12.89
C ARG A 78 -0.52 -1.03 -12.74
N LEU A 79 -0.05 -1.91 -11.85
CA LEU A 79 -0.69 -3.20 -11.60
C LEU A 79 -2.05 -3.02 -10.91
N ALA A 80 -2.16 -2.12 -9.94
CA ALA A 80 -3.41 -1.80 -9.26
C ALA A 80 -4.46 -1.20 -10.22
N VAL A 81 -4.04 -0.34 -11.15
CA VAL A 81 -4.92 0.19 -12.22
C VAL A 81 -5.46 -0.95 -13.08
N LEU A 82 -4.59 -1.83 -13.59
CA LEU A 82 -5.01 -2.96 -14.43
C LEU A 82 -5.93 -3.93 -13.68
N SER A 83 -5.63 -4.20 -12.41
CA SER A 83 -6.47 -4.99 -11.53
C SER A 83 -7.86 -4.38 -11.33
N ALA A 84 -7.95 -3.07 -11.12
CA ALA A 84 -9.22 -2.38 -10.92
C ALA A 84 -10.05 -2.35 -12.20
N VAL A 85 -9.42 -2.10 -13.36
CA VAL A 85 -10.04 -2.20 -14.69
C VAL A 85 -10.55 -3.63 -14.95
N GLY A 86 -9.80 -4.62 -14.50
CA GLY A 86 -10.19 -6.04 -14.52
C GLY A 86 -11.30 -6.42 -13.55
N GLY A 87 -11.87 -5.48 -12.79
CA GLY A 87 -13.02 -5.70 -11.92
C GLY A 87 -12.69 -6.13 -10.49
N HIS A 88 -11.42 -6.21 -10.10
CA HIS A 88 -11.05 -6.53 -8.72
C HIS A 88 -11.16 -5.29 -7.83
N ARG A 89 -12.32 -5.14 -7.17
CA ARG A 89 -12.69 -3.96 -6.38
C ARG A 89 -11.62 -3.51 -5.35
N PRO A 90 -10.97 -4.39 -4.55
CA PRO A 90 -9.95 -3.96 -3.61
C PRO A 90 -8.80 -3.14 -4.22
N ALA A 91 -8.51 -3.33 -5.50
CA ALA A 91 -7.47 -2.59 -6.20
C ALA A 91 -7.79 -1.10 -6.44
N ARG A 92 -9.06 -0.70 -6.30
CA ARG A 92 -9.49 0.69 -6.46
C ARG A 92 -8.91 1.62 -5.41
N TRP A 93 -8.83 1.17 -4.16
CA TRP A 93 -8.13 1.94 -3.14
C TRP A 93 -6.62 1.89 -3.36
N LEU A 94 -6.11 0.71 -3.73
CA LEU A 94 -4.68 0.48 -3.90
C LEU A 94 -4.07 1.34 -5.01
N LEU A 95 -4.78 1.57 -6.13
CA LEU A 95 -4.29 2.41 -7.21
C LEU A 95 -4.12 3.88 -6.76
N ALA A 96 -5.02 4.38 -5.90
CA ALA A 96 -4.89 5.71 -5.29
C ALA A 96 -3.71 5.75 -4.30
N ALA A 97 -3.62 4.71 -3.45
CA ALA A 97 -2.58 4.62 -2.42
C ALA A 97 -1.16 4.47 -2.98
N SER A 98 -1.02 3.78 -4.10
CA SER A 98 0.26 3.62 -4.80
C SER A 98 0.64 4.85 -5.62
N LEU A 99 -0.33 5.57 -6.19
CA LEU A 99 -0.07 6.86 -6.84
C LEU A 99 0.46 7.87 -5.83
N ASP A 100 -0.20 8.02 -4.68
CA ASP A 100 0.24 8.98 -3.67
C ASP A 100 1.65 8.64 -3.15
N ARG A 101 1.99 7.36 -2.98
CA ARG A 101 3.37 6.95 -2.66
C ARG A 101 4.36 7.36 -3.74
N PHE A 102 4.02 7.13 -5.01
CA PHE A 102 4.86 7.53 -6.13
C PHE A 102 5.07 9.05 -6.16
N LEU A 103 4.00 9.85 -6.08
CA LEU A 103 4.06 11.31 -6.05
C LEU A 103 4.93 11.80 -4.90
N MET A 104 4.69 11.32 -3.69
CA MET A 104 5.45 11.71 -2.51
C MET A 104 6.93 11.29 -2.61
N SER A 105 7.22 10.13 -3.22
CA SER A 105 8.60 9.69 -3.47
C SER A 105 9.34 10.58 -4.47
N ALA A 106 8.60 11.26 -5.35
CA ALA A 106 9.11 12.24 -6.32
C ALA A 106 9.11 13.68 -5.78
N GLY A 107 8.77 13.89 -4.51
CA GLY A 107 8.69 15.23 -3.90
C GLY A 107 7.45 16.04 -4.29
N LEU A 108 6.42 15.39 -4.85
CA LEU A 108 5.14 16.00 -5.22
C LEU A 108 4.10 15.77 -4.11
N ALA A 109 3.04 16.59 -4.12
CA ALA A 109 1.90 16.41 -3.24
C ALA A 109 1.15 15.11 -3.57
N GLN A 110 0.60 14.45 -2.56
CA GLN A 110 -0.34 13.35 -2.79
C GLN A 110 -1.67 13.90 -3.33
N ALA A 111 -2.35 13.13 -4.17
CA ALA A 111 -3.63 13.53 -4.77
C ALA A 111 -4.81 13.11 -3.88
N TYR A 112 -4.80 11.88 -3.39
CA TYR A 112 -5.98 11.29 -2.74
C TYR A 112 -5.99 11.40 -1.22
N GLY A 113 -4.84 11.64 -0.59
CA GLY A 113 -4.73 11.76 0.86
C GLY A 113 -4.63 10.41 1.57
N THR A 114 -3.97 9.45 0.94
CA THR A 114 -3.83 8.07 1.44
C THR A 114 -2.57 7.83 2.26
N GLN A 115 -1.60 8.75 2.25
CA GLN A 115 -0.33 8.63 2.97
C GLN A 115 -0.39 9.37 4.31
N PHE A 116 -0.03 8.64 5.35
CA PHE A 116 -0.04 9.09 6.74
C PHE A 116 1.35 8.89 7.35
N GLU A 117 1.65 9.68 8.36
CA GLU A 117 2.86 9.52 9.17
C GLU A 117 2.48 9.51 10.64
N PHE A 118 3.25 8.78 11.44
CA PHE A 118 3.10 8.76 12.87
C PHE A 118 3.90 9.91 13.48
N ASP A 119 3.24 10.75 14.26
CA ASP A 119 3.87 11.77 15.08
C ASP A 119 4.21 11.17 16.45
N GLU A 120 5.49 10.97 16.71
CA GLU A 120 5.96 10.41 17.99
C GLU A 120 5.69 11.35 19.18
N GLY A 121 5.76 12.68 18.97
CA GLY A 121 5.57 13.67 20.02
C GLY A 121 4.11 13.75 20.48
N GLU A 122 3.18 13.60 19.55
CA GLU A 122 1.74 13.58 19.85
C GLU A 122 1.16 12.16 19.99
N ASN A 123 1.97 11.13 19.74
CA ASN A 123 1.60 9.72 19.74
C ASN A 123 0.32 9.45 18.93
N LYS A 124 0.26 10.00 17.71
CA LYS A 124 -0.89 9.88 16.81
C LYS A 124 -0.47 9.90 15.34
N TYR A 125 -1.25 9.25 14.48
CA TYR A 125 -1.14 9.42 13.04
C TYR A 125 -1.71 10.77 12.60
N ARG A 126 -1.05 11.38 11.61
CA ARG A 126 -1.52 12.54 10.87
C ARG A 126 -1.38 12.32 9.37
N LEU A 127 -2.11 13.11 8.57
CA LEU A 127 -1.94 13.11 7.12
C LEU A 127 -0.54 13.60 6.79
N LYS A 128 0.16 12.91 5.89
CA LYS A 128 1.47 13.34 5.41
C LYS A 128 1.31 14.47 4.38
N LEU A 129 1.83 15.65 4.64
CA LEU A 129 1.72 16.78 3.71
C LEU A 129 2.90 16.80 2.72
N PRO A 130 2.74 17.41 1.52
CA PRO A 130 1.55 18.13 1.03
C PRO A 130 0.48 17.24 0.37
N ILE A 131 -0.76 17.73 0.33
CA ILE A 131 -1.88 17.16 -0.46
C ILE A 131 -2.32 18.21 -1.50
N GLU A 132 -2.67 17.77 -2.72
CA GLU A 132 -3.24 18.68 -3.72
C GLU A 132 -4.58 19.25 -3.24
N ASP A 133 -4.76 20.55 -3.41
CA ASP A 133 -6.02 21.22 -3.07
C ASP A 133 -6.95 21.28 -4.29
N GLY A 134 -8.16 20.76 -4.15
CA GLY A 134 -9.26 20.96 -5.10
C GLY A 134 -9.20 20.21 -6.44
N SER A 135 -8.17 19.39 -6.73
CA SER A 135 -8.06 18.67 -8.01
C SER A 135 -8.88 17.37 -8.07
N VAL A 136 -9.01 16.67 -6.94
CA VAL A 136 -9.72 15.38 -6.86
C VAL A 136 -11.18 15.57 -6.44
N MET A 137 -12.10 15.07 -7.25
CA MET A 137 -13.54 15.16 -6.97
C MET A 137 -13.97 14.16 -5.88
N PRO A 138 -14.94 14.50 -5.00
CA PRO A 138 -15.49 13.54 -4.04
C PRO A 138 -16.07 12.27 -4.71
N THR A 139 -16.68 12.42 -5.89
CA THR A 139 -17.21 11.30 -6.67
C THR A 139 -16.10 10.36 -7.15
N GLU A 140 -14.93 10.90 -7.51
CA GLU A 140 -13.77 10.12 -7.90
C GLU A 140 -13.23 9.31 -6.70
N LYS A 141 -13.10 9.94 -5.53
CA LYS A 141 -12.73 9.22 -4.28
C LYS A 141 -13.73 8.10 -3.97
N GLY A 142 -15.03 8.36 -4.12
CA GLY A 142 -16.06 7.35 -3.94
C GLY A 142 -15.96 6.19 -4.95
N MET A 143 -15.68 6.49 -6.23
CA MET A 143 -15.46 5.46 -7.25
C MET A 143 -14.23 4.60 -6.96
N LEU A 144 -13.20 5.19 -6.36
CA LEU A 144 -11.96 4.53 -5.98
C LEU A 144 -12.01 3.86 -4.60
N ASP A 145 -13.16 3.85 -3.92
CA ASP A 145 -13.30 3.34 -2.55
C ASP A 145 -12.27 3.99 -1.58
N VAL A 146 -11.89 5.26 -1.81
CA VAL A 146 -10.97 6.02 -0.97
C VAL A 146 -11.74 6.63 0.21
N PRO A 147 -11.47 6.22 1.46
CA PRO A 147 -12.10 6.85 2.62
C PRO A 147 -11.64 8.29 2.75
N SER A 148 -12.44 9.13 3.43
CA SER A 148 -11.98 10.47 3.78
C SER A 148 -10.76 10.40 4.70
N VAL A 149 -9.95 11.46 4.66
CA VAL A 149 -8.79 11.61 5.56
C VAL A 149 -9.23 11.50 7.02
N ALA A 150 -10.37 12.11 7.37
CA ALA A 150 -10.91 12.08 8.73
C ALA A 150 -11.25 10.65 9.19
N GLU A 151 -11.99 9.89 8.37
CA GLU A 151 -12.33 8.49 8.67
C GLU A 151 -11.07 7.63 8.83
N ARG A 152 -10.07 7.84 7.95
CA ARG A 152 -8.84 7.05 8.03
C ARG A 152 -8.00 7.37 9.25
N LEU A 153 -7.91 8.65 9.62
CA LEU A 153 -7.22 9.07 10.84
C LEU A 153 -7.90 8.52 12.09
N ASP A 154 -9.24 8.50 12.14
CA ASP A 154 -9.96 7.94 13.28
C ASP A 154 -9.70 6.43 13.43
N GLN A 155 -9.71 5.68 12.31
CA GLN A 155 -9.36 4.25 12.32
C GLN A 155 -7.93 4.01 12.82
N LEU A 156 -6.95 4.76 12.31
CA LEU A 156 -5.53 4.60 12.68
C LEU A 156 -5.30 4.95 14.15
N ASN A 157 -5.90 6.05 14.61
CA ASN A 157 -5.72 6.54 15.97
C ASN A 157 -6.53 5.78 17.02
N SER A 158 -7.62 5.10 16.64
CA SER A 158 -8.34 4.18 17.53
C SER A 158 -7.47 3.00 17.95
N ARG A 159 -6.71 2.41 17.01
CA ARG A 159 -5.82 1.26 17.30
C ARG A 159 -4.76 1.59 18.34
N ILE A 160 -4.17 2.78 18.26
CA ILE A 160 -3.18 3.25 19.25
C ILE A 160 -3.81 3.39 20.64
N ARG A 161 -5.08 3.82 20.73
CA ARG A 161 -5.78 3.95 22.01
C ARG A 161 -6.08 2.59 22.64
N ASP A 162 -6.45 1.62 21.82
CA ASP A 162 -6.80 0.27 22.28
C ASP A 162 -5.56 -0.48 22.80
N GLU A 163 -4.39 -0.30 22.16
CA GLU A 163 -3.10 -0.83 22.62
C GLU A 163 -2.63 -0.27 23.97
N ARG A 164 -3.16 0.88 24.43
CA ARG A 164 -2.84 1.41 25.77
C ARG A 164 -3.64 0.75 26.91
N HIS A 165 -4.70 0.02 26.59
CA HIS A 165 -5.63 -0.54 27.57
C HIS A 165 -5.61 -2.08 27.64
N GLY A 166 -4.74 -2.73 26.86
CA GLY A 166 -4.49 -4.18 26.90
C GLY A 166 -3.10 -4.48 27.47
#